data_AF-A0A535DKZ4-F1
#
_entry.id   AF-A0A535DKZ4-F1
#
_cell.length_a   1.000
_cell.length_b   1.000
_cell.length_c   1.000
_cell.angle_alpha   90.00
_cell.angle_beta   90.00
_cell.angle_gamma   90.00
#
_symmetry.space_group_name_H-M   'P 1'
#
loop_
_entity.id
_entity.type
_entity.pdbx_description
1 polymer ?
#
loop_
_entity_poly.entity_id
_entity_poly.type
_entity_poly.pdbx_seq_one_letter_code
_entity_poly.pdbx_strand_id
1 'polypeptide(L)'
;MSVKVDTRAPVLSATPRSALVDEPFAIAVENVAPGARVSIRSRLVDDTGVTWSAAAAFRADDRGRVDLRRDAPEPGGSYEGVEPMGLMWSLR
;
A
#
# COMPACT_ATOMS: atom_id res chain seq x y z
N MET A 1 -19.84 25.54 -0.82
CA MET A 1 -18.57 24.83 -1.13
C MET A 1 -18.91 23.36 -1.27
N SER A 2 -19.13 22.88 -2.48
CA SER A 2 -19.59 21.51 -2.72
C SER A 2 -18.37 20.63 -3.01
N VAL A 3 -18.00 19.78 -2.06
CA VAL A 3 -16.99 18.73 -2.27
C VAL A 3 -17.66 17.66 -3.13
N LYS A 4 -17.31 17.60 -4.42
CA LYS A 4 -17.66 16.46 -5.27
C LYS A 4 -16.80 15.28 -4.82
N VAL A 5 -17.39 14.31 -4.14
CA VAL A 5 -16.75 13.02 -3.88
C VAL A 5 -16.74 12.26 -5.19
N ASP A 6 -15.58 12.23 -5.86
CA ASP A 6 -15.35 11.41 -7.04
C ASP A 6 -15.52 9.93 -6.64
N THR A 7 -16.56 9.26 -7.14
CA THR A 7 -17.14 8.04 -6.55
C THR A 7 -16.56 6.75 -7.13
N ARG A 8 -15.33 6.77 -7.68
CA ARG A 8 -14.70 5.54 -8.18
C ARG A 8 -14.19 4.70 -7.00
N ALA A 9 -14.46 3.40 -7.03
CA ALA A 9 -13.98 2.49 -6.00
C ALA A 9 -12.44 2.39 -6.06
N PRO A 10 -11.73 2.43 -4.92
CA PRO A 10 -10.28 2.24 -4.89
C PRO A 10 -9.88 0.90 -5.51
N VAL A 11 -8.82 0.90 -6.30
CA VAL A 11 -8.26 -0.29 -6.93
C VAL A 11 -6.87 -0.54 -6.37
N LEU A 12 -6.67 -1.70 -5.73
CA LEU A 12 -5.37 -2.17 -5.26
C LEU A 12 -4.80 -3.17 -6.27
N SER A 13 -3.55 -2.97 -6.67
CA SER A 13 -2.84 -3.86 -7.60
C SER A 13 -1.45 -4.20 -7.10
N ALA A 14 -0.96 -5.38 -7.48
CA ALA A 14 0.41 -5.82 -7.30
C ALA A 14 0.96 -6.29 -8.65
N THR A 15 2.19 -5.90 -8.97
CA THR A 15 2.87 -6.29 -10.22
C THR A 15 4.27 -6.86 -9.94
N PRO A 16 4.55 -8.11 -10.34
CA PRO A 16 3.60 -9.07 -10.92
C PRO A 16 2.51 -9.49 -9.92
N ARG A 17 1.40 -10.05 -10.41
CA ARG A 17 0.28 -10.50 -9.55
C ARG A 17 0.61 -11.74 -8.71
N SER A 18 1.64 -12.47 -9.11
CA SER A 18 2.16 -13.63 -8.40
C SER A 18 3.68 -13.61 -8.57
N ALA A 19 4.37 -13.83 -7.47
CA ALA A 19 5.82 -13.80 -7.38
C ALA A 19 6.24 -14.76 -6.26
N LEU A 20 7.47 -15.23 -6.31
CA LEU A 20 8.10 -15.83 -5.13
C LEU A 20 8.37 -14.76 -4.06
N VAL A 21 8.59 -15.19 -2.82
CA VAL A 21 8.80 -14.27 -1.68
C VAL A 21 10.04 -13.39 -1.84
N ASP A 22 11.04 -13.88 -2.56
CA ASP A 22 12.30 -13.23 -2.89
C ASP A 22 12.27 -12.50 -4.24
N GLU A 23 11.18 -12.63 -5.00
CA GLU A 23 11.02 -11.90 -6.25
C GLU A 23 10.44 -10.51 -6.02
N PRO A 24 10.94 -9.49 -6.74
CA PRO A 24 10.46 -8.13 -6.59
C PRO A 24 9.03 -7.99 -7.10
N PHE A 25 8.18 -7.42 -6.26
CA PHE A 25 6.86 -6.94 -6.66
C PHE A 25 6.60 -5.55 -6.10
N ALA A 26 5.69 -4.81 -6.73
CA ALA A 26 5.31 -3.48 -6.32
C ALA A 26 3.79 -3.37 -6.17
N ILE A 27 3.35 -2.61 -5.17
CA ILE A 27 1.94 -2.34 -4.91
C ILE A 27 1.61 -0.92 -5.39
N ALA A 28 0.42 -0.77 -5.98
CA ALA A 28 -0.16 0.52 -6.28
C ALA A 28 -1.65 0.56 -5.92
N VAL A 29 -2.12 1.74 -5.52
CA VAL A 29 -3.54 2.06 -5.33
C VAL A 29 -3.93 3.16 -6.29
N GLU A 30 -5.06 2.99 -6.98
CA GLU A 30 -5.63 3.97 -7.91
C GLU A 30 -7.10 4.24 -7.53
N ASN A 31 -7.70 5.26 -8.17
CA ASN A 31 -9.10 5.65 -7.96
C ASN A 31 -9.40 6.06 -6.51
N VAL A 32 -8.48 6.76 -5.85
CA VAL A 32 -8.74 7.45 -4.57
C VAL A 32 -8.84 8.95 -4.80
N ALA A 33 -9.44 9.70 -3.87
CA ALA A 33 -9.48 11.15 -4.00
C ALA A 33 -8.05 11.74 -3.97
N PRO A 34 -7.73 12.73 -4.83
CA PRO A 34 -6.43 13.40 -4.80
C PRO A 34 -6.08 13.94 -3.40
N GLY A 35 -4.85 13.70 -2.93
CA GLY A 35 -4.40 14.09 -1.59
C GLY A 35 -5.03 13.32 -0.43
N ALA A 36 -5.84 12.30 -0.70
CA ALA A 36 -6.42 11.44 0.34
C ALA A 36 -5.35 10.63 1.07
N ARG A 37 -5.58 10.40 2.35
CA ARG A 37 -4.78 9.46 3.14
C ARG A 37 -5.27 8.04 2.89
N VAL A 38 -4.39 7.16 2.43
CA VAL A 38 -4.67 5.76 2.10
C VAL A 38 -3.89 4.86 3.05
N SER A 39 -4.57 3.96 3.76
CA SER A 39 -3.91 2.94 4.58
C SER A 39 -3.86 1.62 3.82
N ILE A 40 -2.67 1.05 3.70
CA ILE A 40 -2.45 -0.25 3.04
C ILE A 40 -1.92 -1.22 4.10
N ARG A 41 -2.54 -2.40 4.17
CA ARG A 41 -2.22 -3.44 5.15
C ARG A 41 -1.91 -4.77 4.44
N SER A 42 -0.82 -5.42 4.84
CA SER A 42 -0.51 -6.81 4.50
C SER A 42 -0.87 -7.72 5.68
N ARG A 43 -1.24 -8.96 5.36
CA ARG A 43 -1.50 -10.02 6.34
C ARG A 43 -1.01 -11.35 5.77
N LEU A 44 -0.23 -12.07 6.55
CA LEU A 44 0.25 -13.42 6.25
C LEU A 44 -0.16 -14.35 7.39
N VAL A 45 -0.57 -15.57 7.07
CA VAL A 45 -0.73 -16.65 8.06
C VAL A 45 0.26 -17.73 7.68
N ASP A 46 1.17 -18.07 8.58
CA ASP A 46 2.17 -19.12 8.32
C ASP A 46 1.60 -20.53 8.55
N ASP A 47 2.43 -21.53 8.33
CA ASP A 47 2.09 -22.95 8.48
C ASP A 47 1.80 -23.35 9.93
N THR A 48 2.32 -22.61 10.91
CA THR A 48 2.02 -22.78 12.34
C THR A 48 0.72 -22.08 12.76
N GLY A 49 0.10 -21.32 11.85
CA GLY A 49 -1.14 -20.58 12.10
C GLY A 49 -0.92 -19.19 12.72
N VAL A 50 0.33 -18.74 12.87
CA VAL A 50 0.63 -17.39 13.38
C VAL A 50 0.27 -16.37 12.32
N THR A 51 -0.41 -15.29 12.75
CA THR A 51 -0.76 -14.17 11.87
C THR A 51 0.30 -13.08 11.99
N TRP A 52 0.94 -12.77 10.87
CA TRP A 52 1.87 -11.66 10.70
C TRP A 52 1.17 -10.52 9.98
N SER A 53 1.48 -9.28 10.34
CA SER A 53 0.88 -8.12 9.68
C SER A 53 1.81 -6.90 9.63
N ALA A 54 1.62 -6.08 8.60
CA ALA A 54 2.23 -4.77 8.50
C ALA A 54 1.21 -3.79 7.93
N ALA A 55 1.35 -2.52 8.31
CA ALA A 55 0.51 -1.43 7.82
C ALA A 55 1.31 -0.16 7.65
N ALA A 56 1.00 0.60 6.61
CA ALA A 56 1.55 1.92 6.37
C ALA A 56 0.49 2.82 5.73
N ALA A 57 0.56 4.12 6.01
CA ALA A 57 -0.33 5.11 5.41
C ALA A 57 0.43 5.93 4.38
N PHE A 58 -0.22 6.28 3.28
CA PHE A 58 0.34 7.06 2.18
C PHE A 58 -0.58 8.22 1.86
N ARG A 59 -0.04 9.21 1.16
CA ARG A 59 -0.79 10.31 0.60
C ARG A 59 -0.91 10.13 -0.91
N ALA A 60 -2.15 10.08 -1.41
CA ALA A 60 -2.39 10.00 -2.84
C ALA A 60 -1.92 11.27 -3.56
N ASP A 61 -1.37 11.09 -4.76
CA ASP A 61 -0.97 12.19 -5.63
C ASP A 61 -2.18 13.00 -6.14
N ASP A 62 -1.90 14.00 -6.99
CA ASP A 62 -2.91 14.86 -7.62
C ASP A 62 -3.85 14.11 -8.58
N ARG A 63 -3.47 12.89 -8.98
CA ARG A 63 -4.26 11.99 -9.84
C ARG A 63 -4.99 10.92 -9.05
N GLY A 64 -4.90 10.93 -7.72
CA GLY A 64 -5.56 9.92 -6.90
C GLY A 64 -4.88 8.55 -6.96
N ARG A 65 -3.54 8.54 -7.02
CA ARG A 65 -2.72 7.32 -7.04
C ARG A 65 -1.70 7.30 -5.90
N VAL A 66 -1.41 6.09 -5.43
CA VAL A 66 -0.26 5.74 -4.59
C VAL A 66 0.51 4.64 -5.30
N ASP A 67 1.84 4.74 -5.36
CA ASP A 67 2.75 3.75 -5.94
C ASP A 67 3.96 3.57 -5.01
N LEU A 68 4.07 2.41 -4.37
CA LEU A 68 5.09 2.16 -3.34
C LEU A 68 6.53 2.18 -3.89
N ARG A 69 6.73 2.22 -5.21
CA ARG A 69 8.06 2.41 -5.82
C ARG A 69 8.56 3.85 -5.75
N ARG A 70 7.68 4.79 -5.43
CA ARG A 70 7.91 6.23 -5.48
C ARG A 70 7.52 6.88 -4.15
N ASP A 71 6.38 6.47 -3.60
CA ASP A 71 5.74 7.17 -2.49
C ASP A 71 6.21 6.57 -1.16
N ALA A 72 6.88 7.38 -0.35
CA ALA A 72 7.21 7.02 1.02
C ALA A 72 5.94 7.05 1.90
N PRO A 73 5.83 6.17 2.90
CA PRO A 73 4.72 6.22 3.84
C PRO A 73 4.85 7.43 4.77
N GLU A 74 3.70 7.89 5.26
CA GLU A 74 3.61 8.81 6.40
C GLU A 74 4.22 8.15 7.65
N PRO A 75 4.84 8.94 8.55
CA PRO A 75 5.47 8.41 9.77
C PRO A 75 4.51 7.61 10.67
N GLY A 76 5.07 6.66 11.42
CA GLY A 76 4.32 5.84 12.38
C GLY A 76 3.70 4.56 11.80
N GLY A 77 4.07 4.19 10.57
CA GLY A 77 3.76 2.89 9.98
C GLY A 77 4.71 1.77 10.41
N SER A 78 4.62 0.62 9.73
CA SER A 78 5.49 -0.54 9.98
C SER A 78 6.87 -0.40 9.34
N TYR A 79 7.04 0.56 8.43
CA TYR A 79 8.32 0.91 7.81
C TYR A 79 8.32 2.39 7.39
N GLU A 80 9.49 2.89 7.03
CA GLU A 80 9.73 4.25 6.55
C GLU A 80 10.56 4.22 5.26
N GLY A 81 10.57 5.32 4.50
CA GLY A 81 11.30 5.42 3.24
C GLY A 81 10.58 4.77 2.05
N VAL A 82 11.19 4.88 0.86
CA VAL A 82 10.63 4.35 -0.38
C VAL A 82 11.07 2.90 -0.56
N GLU A 83 10.24 1.99 -0.07
CA GLU A 83 10.49 0.54 -0.08
C GLU A 83 9.31 -0.18 -0.75
N PRO A 84 9.42 -0.59 -2.05
CA PRO A 84 8.32 -1.21 -2.79
C PRO A 84 7.73 -2.44 -2.10
N MET A 85 8.59 -3.20 -1.42
CA MET A 85 8.27 -4.41 -0.66
C MET A 85 8.23 -4.16 0.86
N GLY A 86 8.20 -2.90 1.31
CA GLY A 86 8.27 -2.55 2.73
C GLY A 86 7.16 -3.22 3.56
N LEU A 87 5.94 -3.37 3.02
CA LEU A 87 4.84 -4.08 3.69
C LEU A 87 5.04 -5.60 3.80
N MET A 88 5.95 -6.19 3.01
CA MET A 88 6.32 -7.60 3.11
C MET A 88 7.44 -7.78 4.13
N TRP A 89 8.51 -6.97 4.03
CA TRP A 89 9.68 -7.12 4.90
C TRP A 89 9.47 -6.63 6.33
N SER A 90 8.46 -5.79 6.57
CA SER A 90 8.10 -5.31 7.91
C SER A 90 7.01 -6.13 8.61
N LEU A 91 6.64 -7.29 8.05
CA LEU A 91 5.73 -8.22 8.71
C LEU A 91 6.26 -8.60 10.09
N ARG A 92 5.40 -8.47 11.09
CA ARG A 92 5.65 -8.80 12.49
C ARG A 92 4.39 -9.33 13.16
#